data_AF-A0A972QP39-F1
#
_entry.id   AF-A0A972QP39-F1
#
_cell.length_a   1.000
_cell.length_b   1.000
_cell.length_c   1.000
_cell.angle_alpha   90.00
_cell.angle_beta   90.00
_cell.angle_gamma   90.00
#
_symmetry.space_group_name_H-M   'P 1'
#
loop_
_entity.id
_entity.type
_entity.pdbx_description
1 polymer ?
#
loop_
_entity_poly.entity_id
_entity_poly.type
_entity_poly.pdbx_seq_one_letter_code
_entity_poly.pdbx_strand_id
1 'polypeptide(L)'
;MIERFRGNPIIRSEDIPIPCNTVFNAAAALYKGEYILLIRVEGVEGKSTLWLARSKDGMKFEVDKKPALSPSDQEPFKTYEKRGLEDPRITKMDGTYYIIYTAYSHYSPRLALAKTKDFEKFERIGLISEPVNKNAVFFPKKFGGRYVRFDRPMA
;
A
#
# COMPACT_ATOMS: atom_id res chain seq x y z
N MET A 1 -22.38 1.17 17.03
CA MET A 1 -22.76 1.50 15.63
C MET A 1 -21.62 2.30 15.02
N ILE A 2 -21.22 2.05 13.77
CA ILE A 2 -20.16 2.81 13.10
C ILE A 2 -20.82 3.99 12.37
N GLU A 3 -20.37 5.23 12.65
CA GLU A 3 -20.84 6.42 11.96
C GLU A 3 -19.93 6.74 10.77
N ARG A 4 -20.53 7.04 9.60
CA ARG A 4 -19.79 7.43 8.41
C ARG A 4 -19.56 8.93 8.41
N PHE A 5 -18.34 9.34 8.05
CA PHE A 5 -18.05 10.75 7.82
C PHE A 5 -18.98 11.32 6.73
N ARG A 6 -19.63 12.46 7.02
CA ARG A 6 -20.61 13.08 6.11
C ARG A 6 -19.97 13.62 4.83
N GLY A 7 -18.67 13.95 4.87
CA GLY A 7 -17.92 14.46 3.71
C GLY A 7 -17.36 13.39 2.79
N ASN A 8 -17.78 12.13 2.91
CA ASN A 8 -17.32 11.08 2.02
C ASN A 8 -17.77 11.31 0.56
N PRO A 9 -16.96 10.86 -0.44
CA PRO A 9 -15.61 10.30 -0.31
C PRO A 9 -14.56 11.38 -0.01
N ILE A 10 -13.51 11.01 0.77
CA ILE A 10 -12.39 11.89 1.15
C ILE A 10 -11.32 12.04 0.07
N ILE A 11 -11.28 11.13 -0.91
CA ILE A 11 -10.44 11.17 -2.11
C ILE A 11 -11.27 10.60 -3.26
N ARG A 12 -11.23 11.25 -4.43
CA ARG A 12 -11.90 10.86 -5.66
C ARG A 12 -10.89 10.62 -6.78
N SER A 13 -11.33 10.00 -7.87
CA SER A 13 -10.52 9.83 -9.09
C SER A 13 -10.01 11.16 -9.64
N GLU A 14 -10.80 12.23 -9.51
CA GLU A 14 -10.45 13.56 -10.00
C GLU A 14 -9.33 14.23 -9.19
N ASP A 15 -9.06 13.74 -7.97
CA ASP A 15 -7.97 14.24 -7.12
C ASP A 15 -6.61 13.61 -7.50
N ILE A 16 -6.62 12.58 -8.36
CA ILE A 16 -5.39 11.90 -8.80
C ILE A 16 -4.74 12.73 -9.92
N PRO A 17 -3.41 12.98 -9.88
CA PRO A 17 -2.72 13.78 -10.91
C PRO A 17 -2.74 13.20 -12.33
N ILE A 18 -3.24 11.99 -12.51
CA ILE A 18 -3.36 11.29 -13.79
C ILE A 18 -4.76 10.68 -13.93
N PRO A 19 -5.24 10.46 -15.18
CA PRO A 19 -6.46 9.69 -15.39
C PRO A 19 -6.36 8.30 -14.77
N CYS A 20 -7.39 7.93 -14.01
CA CYS A 20 -7.48 6.62 -13.37
C CYS A 20 -8.94 6.13 -13.38
N ASN A 21 -9.12 4.81 -13.26
CA ASN A 21 -10.44 4.20 -13.16
C ASN A 21 -10.99 4.31 -11.73
N THR A 22 -10.13 4.14 -10.72
CA THR A 22 -10.54 4.11 -9.32
C THR A 22 -9.38 4.37 -8.35
N VAL A 23 -9.73 4.88 -7.17
CA VAL A 23 -8.86 5.09 -6.02
C VAL A 23 -9.52 4.52 -4.77
N PHE A 24 -8.84 3.58 -4.08
CA PHE A 24 -9.45 2.84 -2.97
C PHE A 24 -8.40 2.08 -2.13
N ASN A 25 -8.87 1.26 -1.16
CA ASN A 25 -8.08 0.30 -0.36
C ASN A 25 -6.77 0.85 0.22
N ALA A 26 -6.82 2.05 0.78
CA ALA A 26 -5.66 2.72 1.33
C ALA A 26 -5.13 2.06 2.61
N ALA A 27 -3.81 2.04 2.78
CA ALA A 27 -3.20 1.94 4.10
C ALA A 27 -3.16 3.33 4.77
N ALA A 28 -3.20 3.38 6.10
CA ALA A 28 -3.09 4.63 6.85
C ALA A 28 -1.93 4.60 7.86
N ALA A 29 -1.31 5.75 8.10
CA ALA A 29 -0.31 5.95 9.16
C ALA A 29 -0.30 7.40 9.64
N LEU A 30 0.24 7.63 10.84
CA LEU A 30 0.59 8.96 11.33
C LEU A 30 2.11 9.17 11.18
N TYR A 31 2.51 10.25 10.53
CA TYR A 31 3.91 10.60 10.31
C TYR A 31 4.14 12.09 10.55
N LYS A 32 5.02 12.44 11.50
CA LYS A 32 5.34 13.84 11.85
C LYS A 32 4.12 14.75 12.08
N GLY A 33 3.05 14.19 12.65
CA GLY A 33 1.81 14.93 12.92
C GLY A 33 0.83 14.99 11.75
N GLU A 34 1.15 14.40 10.60
CA GLU A 34 0.27 14.32 9.44
C GLU A 34 -0.26 12.90 9.24
N TYR A 35 -1.51 12.81 8.79
CA TYR A 35 -2.13 11.59 8.31
C TYR A 35 -1.59 11.28 6.92
N ILE A 36 -1.06 10.08 6.78
CA ILE A 36 -0.61 9.51 5.51
C ILE A 36 -1.59 8.44 5.10
N LEU A 37 -2.07 8.53 3.87
CA LEU A 37 -2.69 7.41 3.16
C LEU A 37 -1.74 6.92 2.08
N LEU A 38 -1.53 5.61 1.99
CA LEU A 38 -0.94 4.96 0.84
C LEU A 38 -2.09 4.32 0.06
N ILE A 39 -2.60 5.05 -0.93
CA ILE A 39 -3.80 4.71 -1.70
C ILE A 39 -3.45 3.78 -2.86
N ARG A 40 -4.34 2.83 -3.19
CA ARG A 40 -4.28 2.08 -4.44
C ARG A 40 -4.97 2.90 -5.52
N VAL A 41 -4.26 3.20 -6.59
CA VAL A 41 -4.78 3.86 -7.78
C VAL A 41 -4.69 2.89 -8.94
N GLU A 42 -5.83 2.55 -9.55
CA GLU A 42 -5.88 1.74 -10.77
C GLU A 42 -5.94 2.66 -11.99
N GLY A 43 -4.88 2.66 -12.80
CA GLY A 43 -4.81 3.41 -14.05
C GLY A 43 -5.79 2.90 -15.09
N VAL A 44 -6.00 3.68 -16.15
CA VAL A 44 -6.92 3.34 -17.26
C VAL A 44 -6.57 2.03 -17.97
N GLU A 45 -5.32 1.60 -17.88
CA GLU A 45 -4.82 0.32 -18.39
C GLU A 45 -5.13 -0.89 -17.48
N GLY A 46 -5.83 -0.68 -16.36
CA GLY A 46 -6.17 -1.71 -15.38
C GLY A 46 -5.01 -2.15 -14.48
N LYS A 47 -3.94 -1.35 -14.40
CA LYS A 47 -2.78 -1.62 -13.54
C LYS A 47 -2.81 -0.75 -12.30
N SER A 48 -2.59 -1.36 -11.15
CA SER A 48 -2.57 -0.67 -9.87
C SER A 48 -1.17 -0.18 -9.49
N THR A 49 -1.09 1.05 -8.99
CA THR A 49 0.09 1.68 -8.39
C THR A 49 -0.27 2.26 -7.02
N LEU A 50 0.74 2.49 -6.18
CA LEU A 50 0.53 3.01 -4.83
C LEU A 50 0.99 4.46 -4.74
N TRP A 51 0.09 5.34 -4.31
CA TRP A 51 0.32 6.78 -4.21
C TRP A 51 0.20 7.23 -2.76
N LEU A 52 0.95 8.27 -2.39
CA LEU A 52 0.77 8.91 -1.11
C LEU A 52 -0.29 10.00 -1.21
N ALA A 53 -1.11 10.11 -0.19
CA ALA A 53 -1.93 11.28 0.06
C ALA A 53 -1.70 11.74 1.51
N ARG A 54 -1.62 13.06 1.71
CA ARG A 54 -1.23 13.66 2.99
C ARG A 54 -2.33 14.58 3.50
N SER A 55 -2.56 14.57 4.80
CA SER A 55 -3.57 15.42 5.43
C SER A 55 -3.15 15.83 6.83
N LYS A 56 -3.50 17.06 7.22
CA LYS A 56 -3.33 17.56 8.60
C LYS A 56 -4.53 17.26 9.49
N ASP A 57 -5.71 17.10 8.90
CA ASP A 57 -6.98 16.91 9.63
C ASP A 57 -7.57 15.50 9.48
N GLY A 58 -7.00 14.68 8.59
CA GLY A 58 -7.49 13.33 8.29
C GLY A 58 -8.77 13.31 7.47
N MET A 59 -9.23 14.46 6.95
CA MET A 59 -10.48 14.61 6.20
C MET A 59 -10.25 15.14 4.79
N LYS A 60 -9.30 16.06 4.61
CA LYS A 60 -8.89 16.62 3.30
C LYS A 60 -7.48 16.17 2.98
N PHE A 61 -7.32 15.45 1.88
CA PHE A 61 -6.03 14.88 1.48
C PHE A 61 -5.51 15.52 0.19
N GLU A 62 -4.21 15.78 0.15
CA GLU A 62 -3.49 16.16 -1.06
C GLU A 62 -2.69 14.94 -1.55
N VAL A 63 -2.89 14.54 -2.80
CA VAL A 63 -2.18 13.41 -3.41
C VAL A 63 -0.84 13.86 -3.96
N ASP A 64 0.23 13.12 -3.66
CA ASP A 64 1.58 13.42 -4.14
C ASP A 64 1.62 13.37 -5.69
N LYS A 65 2.50 14.18 -6.30
CA LYS A 65 2.57 14.35 -7.78
C LYS A 65 2.99 13.08 -8.54
N LYS A 66 3.54 12.08 -7.86
CA LYS A 66 4.09 10.85 -8.43
C LYS A 66 3.75 9.66 -7.53
N PRO A 67 3.64 8.44 -8.08
CA PRO A 67 3.43 7.25 -7.28
C PRO A 67 4.62 7.04 -6.33
N ALA A 68 4.32 6.56 -5.11
CA ALA A 68 5.33 6.13 -4.16
C ALA A 68 5.92 4.77 -4.53
N LEU A 69 5.09 3.87 -5.05
CA LEU A 69 5.51 2.58 -5.58
C LEU A 69 4.76 2.26 -6.89
N SER A 70 5.53 2.02 -7.95
CA SER A 70 5.09 1.47 -9.23
C SER A 70 5.79 0.15 -9.48
N PRO A 71 5.30 -0.72 -10.41
CA PRO A 71 5.98 -1.96 -10.76
C PRO A 71 7.48 -1.77 -10.97
N SER A 72 8.27 -2.61 -10.28
CA SER A 72 9.74 -2.56 -10.33
C SER A 72 10.29 -2.96 -11.70
N ASP A 73 11.43 -2.39 -12.09
CA ASP A 73 12.25 -2.87 -13.21
C ASP A 73 13.35 -3.85 -12.79
N GLN A 74 13.44 -4.17 -11.50
CA GLN A 74 14.45 -5.07 -10.93
C GLN A 74 13.85 -6.40 -10.48
N GLU A 75 14.54 -7.50 -10.80
CA GLU A 75 14.18 -8.83 -10.30
C GLU A 75 14.41 -8.95 -8.78
N PRO A 76 13.61 -9.77 -8.07
CA PRO A 76 12.50 -10.58 -8.58
C PRO A 76 11.20 -9.78 -8.80
N PHE A 77 11.13 -8.54 -8.34
CA PHE A 77 9.88 -7.76 -8.31
C PHE A 77 9.31 -7.45 -9.69
N LYS A 78 10.17 -7.22 -10.69
CA LYS A 78 9.76 -7.03 -12.08
C LYS A 78 8.86 -8.14 -12.59
N THR A 79 9.18 -9.39 -12.27
CA THR A 79 8.37 -10.56 -12.64
C THR A 79 7.01 -10.57 -11.93
N TYR A 80 6.97 -10.25 -10.64
CA TYR A 80 5.79 -10.46 -9.80
C TYR A 80 4.88 -9.23 -9.63
N GLU A 81 5.31 -8.04 -10.02
CA GLU A 81 4.53 -6.80 -9.97
C GLU A 81 3.99 -6.37 -11.33
N LYS A 82 4.20 -7.17 -12.39
CA LYS A 82 3.94 -6.79 -13.80
C LYS A 82 2.49 -6.32 -14.07
N ARG A 83 1.51 -6.79 -13.29
CA ARG A 83 0.10 -6.37 -13.38
C ARG A 83 -0.32 -5.36 -12.30
N GLY A 84 0.56 -5.02 -11.37
CA GLY A 84 0.37 -3.95 -10.41
C GLY A 84 0.69 -4.32 -8.97
N LEU A 85 0.59 -3.30 -8.12
CA LEU A 85 0.72 -3.37 -6.67
C LEU A 85 -0.64 -3.00 -6.06
N GLU A 86 -1.15 -3.85 -5.16
CA GLU A 86 -2.51 -3.70 -4.66
C GLU A 86 -2.59 -3.72 -3.13
N ASP A 87 -3.62 -3.06 -2.63
CA ASP A 87 -4.14 -3.17 -1.26
C ASP A 87 -3.02 -3.11 -0.19
N PRO A 88 -2.28 -2.00 -0.09
CA PRO A 88 -1.20 -1.87 0.87
C PRO A 88 -1.73 -1.90 2.31
N ARG A 89 -0.87 -2.31 3.25
CA ARG A 89 -1.04 -2.12 4.69
C ARG A 89 0.26 -1.62 5.29
N ILE A 90 0.15 -0.62 6.15
CA ILE A 90 1.30 -0.03 6.85
C ILE A 90 1.29 -0.49 8.30
N THR A 91 2.45 -0.91 8.80
CA THR A 91 2.66 -1.22 10.22
C THR A 91 3.96 -0.58 10.68
N LYS A 92 3.89 0.29 11.68
CA LYS A 92 5.05 0.95 12.27
C LYS A 92 5.64 0.08 13.38
N MET A 93 6.93 -0.24 13.28
CA MET A 93 7.71 -0.96 14.29
C MET A 93 9.16 -0.46 14.28
N ASP A 94 9.77 -0.29 15.45
CA ASP A 94 11.20 0.04 15.59
C ASP A 94 11.63 1.25 14.71
N GLY A 95 10.81 2.32 14.71
CA GLY A 95 11.06 3.54 13.93
C GLY A 95 10.93 3.40 12.40
N THR A 96 10.46 2.25 11.91
CA THR A 96 10.31 1.93 10.49
C THR A 96 8.84 1.64 10.16
N TYR A 97 8.39 2.09 9.00
CA TYR A 97 7.06 1.77 8.46
C TYR A 97 7.22 0.63 7.46
N TYR A 98 6.71 -0.54 7.82
CA TYR A 98 6.67 -1.71 6.95
C TYR A 98 5.38 -1.70 6.14
N ILE A 99 5.50 -1.97 4.84
CA ILE A 99 4.40 -1.93 3.88
C ILE A 99 4.26 -3.31 3.26
N ILE A 100 3.21 -4.03 3.63
CA ILE A 100 2.83 -5.26 2.95
C ILE A 100 1.84 -4.88 1.85
N TYR A 101 2.04 -5.38 0.64
CA TYR A 101 1.12 -5.21 -0.48
C TYR A 101 1.05 -6.50 -1.30
N THR A 102 0.00 -6.61 -2.11
CA THR A 102 -0.09 -7.67 -3.11
C THR A 102 0.70 -7.28 -4.35
N ALA A 103 1.70 -8.08 -4.70
CA ALA A 103 2.35 -8.05 -6.00
C ALA A 103 1.54 -8.95 -6.95
N TYR A 104 0.99 -8.36 -8.01
CA TYR A 104 0.15 -9.07 -8.96
C TYR A 104 0.86 -9.24 -10.32
N SER A 105 0.83 -10.45 -10.85
CA SER A 105 1.35 -10.79 -12.17
C SER A 105 0.57 -11.93 -12.81
N HIS A 106 1.08 -12.47 -13.92
CA HIS A 106 0.55 -13.68 -14.54
C HIS A 106 0.74 -14.94 -13.68
N TYR A 107 1.61 -14.89 -12.67
CA TYR A 107 1.90 -16.00 -11.75
C TYR A 107 1.02 -15.98 -10.49
N SER A 108 -0.18 -15.38 -10.59
CA SER A 108 -1.10 -15.15 -9.47
C SER A 108 -0.59 -14.14 -8.44
N PRO A 109 -1.48 -13.57 -7.59
CA PRO A 109 -1.06 -12.63 -6.56
C PRO A 109 -0.24 -13.31 -5.47
N ARG A 110 0.82 -12.63 -5.02
CA ARG A 110 1.60 -12.98 -3.83
C ARG A 110 1.89 -11.74 -2.98
N LEU A 111 2.37 -11.95 -1.76
CA LEU A 111 2.69 -10.85 -0.85
C LEU A 111 4.11 -10.36 -1.07
N ALA A 112 4.27 -9.05 -1.13
CA ALA A 112 5.56 -8.36 -1.15
C ALA A 112 5.67 -7.43 0.06
N LEU A 113 6.91 -7.18 0.47
CA LEU A 113 7.25 -6.32 1.58
C LEU A 113 8.15 -5.18 1.12
N ALA A 114 7.80 -3.95 1.47
CA ALA A 114 8.66 -2.78 1.41
C ALA A 114 8.75 -2.11 2.78
N LYS A 115 9.67 -1.16 2.92
CA LYS A 115 9.75 -0.27 4.09
C LYS A 115 10.08 1.16 3.69
N THR A 116 9.74 2.07 4.58
CA THR A 116 10.20 3.46 4.57
C THR A 116 10.41 3.96 5.99
N LYS A 117 11.23 5.00 6.16
CA LYS A 117 11.35 5.75 7.41
C LYS A 117 10.81 7.18 7.27
N ASP A 118 10.59 7.63 6.05
CA ASP A 118 10.32 9.04 5.72
C ASP A 118 9.11 9.28 4.80
N PHE A 119 8.55 8.22 4.21
CA PHE A 119 7.52 8.33 3.15
C PHE A 119 7.99 9.17 1.96
N GLU A 120 9.28 9.18 1.70
CA GLU A 120 9.90 9.75 0.50
C GLU A 120 10.67 8.66 -0.26
N LYS A 121 11.41 7.82 0.47
CA LYS A 121 12.16 6.69 -0.08
C LYS A 121 11.57 5.38 0.38
N PHE A 122 11.33 4.49 -0.57
CA PHE A 122 10.76 3.17 -0.34
C PHE A 122 11.76 2.10 -0.79
N GLU A 123 12.08 1.19 0.11
CA GLU A 123 12.96 0.06 -0.15
C GLU A 123 12.14 -1.22 -0.17
N ARG A 124 12.18 -1.97 -1.27
CA ARG A 124 11.61 -3.32 -1.33
C ARG A 124 12.53 -4.29 -0.58
N ILE A 125 11.95 -5.09 0.32
CA ILE A 125 12.68 -6.03 1.16
C ILE A 125 12.64 -7.44 0.56
N GLY A 126 11.46 -7.90 0.15
CA GLY A 126 11.32 -9.25 -0.39
C GLY A 126 9.90 -9.61 -0.81
N LEU A 127 9.79 -10.70 -1.57
CA LEU A 127 8.55 -11.43 -1.76
C LEU A 127 8.40 -12.38 -0.58
N ILE A 128 7.32 -12.25 0.19
CA ILE A 128 7.21 -12.83 1.54
C ILE A 128 6.19 -13.98 1.63
N SER A 129 5.63 -14.42 0.51
CA SER A 129 4.76 -15.60 0.44
C SER A 129 4.88 -16.24 -0.92
N GLU A 130 4.53 -17.52 -1.03
CA GLU A 130 4.19 -18.10 -2.33
C GLU A 130 2.81 -17.63 -2.81
N PRO A 131 2.54 -17.65 -4.13
CA PRO A 131 1.19 -17.54 -4.67
C PRO A 131 0.36 -18.79 -4.33
N VAL A 132 -0.95 -18.73 -4.12
CA VAL A 132 -1.82 -17.56 -4.22
C VAL A 132 -2.10 -16.98 -2.83
N ASN A 133 -1.75 -15.71 -2.61
CA ASN A 133 -1.92 -15.10 -1.28
C ASN A 133 -2.11 -13.57 -1.32
N LYS A 134 -2.99 -13.05 -0.46
CA LYS A 134 -3.35 -11.62 -0.35
C LYS A 134 -3.72 -11.26 1.10
N ASN A 135 -3.95 -9.98 1.37
CA ASN A 135 -4.55 -9.47 2.62
C ASN A 135 -3.74 -9.73 3.90
N ALA A 136 -2.43 -9.92 3.80
CA ALA A 136 -1.59 -10.03 4.98
C ALA A 136 -1.35 -8.67 5.65
N VAL A 137 -1.22 -8.71 6.97
CA VAL A 137 -0.98 -7.53 7.82
C VAL A 137 -0.04 -7.92 8.94
N PHE A 138 0.99 -7.12 9.22
CA PHE A 138 1.84 -7.34 10.38
C PHE A 138 1.14 -6.98 11.68
N PHE A 139 1.49 -7.71 12.74
CA PHE A 139 1.27 -7.21 14.09
C PHE A 139 2.23 -6.05 14.38
N PRO A 140 1.82 -5.04 15.17
CA PRO A 140 2.63 -3.84 15.42
C PRO A 140 3.74 -4.05 16.47
N LYS A 141 4.15 -5.30 16.72
CA LYS A 141 5.25 -5.66 17.61
C LYS A 141 5.75 -7.07 17.30
N LYS A 142 6.95 -7.37 17.78
CA LYS A 142 7.51 -8.73 17.80
C LYS A 142 6.93 -9.55 18.96
N PHE A 143 6.82 -10.85 18.75
CA PHE A 143 6.46 -11.83 19.77
C PHE A 143 7.60 -12.84 19.87
N GLY A 144 8.23 -12.96 21.05
CA GLY A 144 9.40 -13.82 21.22
C GLY A 144 10.54 -13.51 20.24
N GLY A 145 10.78 -12.22 19.95
CA GLY A 145 11.80 -11.77 18.99
C GLY A 145 11.45 -11.94 17.51
N ARG A 146 10.27 -12.49 17.18
CA ARG A 146 9.85 -12.77 15.80
C ARG A 146 8.75 -11.81 15.33
N TYR A 147 8.76 -11.52 14.03
CA TYR A 147 7.64 -10.85 13.37
C TYR A 147 6.48 -11.83 13.19
N VAL A 148 5.26 -11.34 13.34
CA VAL A 148 4.04 -12.11 13.15
C VAL A 148 3.14 -11.33 12.19
N ARG A 149 2.43 -12.03 11.30
CA ARG A 149 1.44 -11.45 10.40
C ARG A 149 0.18 -12.31 10.36
N PHE A 150 -0.94 -11.68 10.04
CA PHE A 150 -2.08 -12.39 9.47
C PHE A 150 -1.74 -12.79 8.03
N ASP A 151 -2.27 -13.93 7.61
CA ASP A 151 -2.08 -14.46 6.27
C ASP A 151 -3.42 -14.95 5.70
N ARG A 152 -3.58 -14.93 4.37
CA ARG A 152 -4.80 -15.44 3.72
C ARG A 152 -4.48 -16.13 2.39
N PRO A 153 -3.92 -17.35 2.43
CA PRO A 153 -3.82 -18.23 1.27
C PRO A 153 -5.19 -18.40 0.60
N MET A 154 -5.23 -18.40 -0.72
CA MET A 154 -6.43 -18.66 -1.50
C MET A 154 -6.34 -20.07 -2.10
N ALA A 155 -7.43 -20.84 -1.93
CA ALA A 155 -7.66 -22.10 -2.62
C ALA A 155 -8.38 -21.83 -3.95
#